data_AF-M5BUH3-F1
#
_entry.id   AF-M5BUH3-F1
#
_cell.length_a   1.000
_cell.length_b   1.000
_cell.length_c   1.000
_cell.angle_alpha   90.00
_cell.angle_beta   90.00
_cell.angle_gamma   90.00
#
_symmetry.space_group_name_H-M   'P 1'
#
loop_
_entity.id
_entity.type
_entity.pdbx_description
1 polymer ?
#
loop_
_entity_poly.entity_id
_entity_poly.type
_entity_poly.pdbx_seq_one_letter_code
_entity_poly.pdbx_strand_id
1 'polypeptide(L)'
;MCIGTTYSPEHLHDVFTRPRLALRTLQLRFKPYVERATYMPFLKGAYFDSTIIQLAKWPVTEDNHIEHLSITQDTISYRTHIRFAQPLAFFSFNPLAELAVSPVGQYLQALRISVPAKPVITYIGSTANSFPQLTFLDISTTALPPPNAERAIGILLSRLARLQHVVIDRNAGPMPRDSSGWASLGRACALAGVERAKEREHEIQLWVDRKAQEEAAALDNQAEEPPAPVPLASAPVSRGRRGRRGLATATVSLRDPRPASIAPTTSSSSAHDPTIRRIRVVPSPPTLQTFSTAYAGPSNPSAQQRSDWSRAFVKGFLDGCNTLNKIWQRMRDSATVRVMRFTDTDLEPFNDDNDTPTVFRGVADIAIVGHWIGWEPSAPIICFGSERAVIGLNKHADDGQPLADALTEMRIGPSGASDAALSAGVASQGETPGPVGTVPTAVTNDPPISVGGLWEEESFIEWGPGHADGCGHGIGRQIFG
;
A
#
# COMPACT_ATOMS: atom_id res chain seq x y z
N MET A 1 -19.11 10.72 -9.76
CA MET A 1 -20.26 9.83 -9.53
C MET A 1 -20.13 9.23 -8.14
N CYS A 2 -21.17 9.36 -7.31
CA CYS A 2 -21.22 8.71 -6.01
C CYS A 2 -22.25 7.58 -6.07
N ILE A 3 -21.83 6.38 -5.70
CA ILE A 3 -22.69 5.20 -5.59
C ILE A 3 -22.85 4.86 -4.12
N GLY A 4 -24.10 4.93 -3.67
CA GLY A 4 -24.48 4.76 -2.29
C GLY A 4 -24.59 3.34 -1.82
N THR A 5 -24.98 3.25 -0.55
CA THR A 5 -25.05 2.03 0.24
C THR A 5 -26.21 1.10 -0.13
N THR A 6 -27.15 1.57 -0.96
CA THR A 6 -28.33 0.82 -1.41
C THR A 6 -28.08 -0.04 -2.65
N TYR A 7 -26.90 0.05 -3.27
CA TYR A 7 -26.55 -0.71 -4.46
C TYR A 7 -26.04 -2.10 -4.09
N SER A 8 -26.63 -3.14 -4.69
CA SER A 8 -26.10 -4.49 -4.59
C SER A 8 -24.96 -4.69 -5.61
N PRO A 9 -24.11 -5.73 -5.44
CA PRO A 9 -23.08 -6.06 -6.41
C PRO A 9 -23.62 -6.25 -7.84
N GLU A 10 -24.83 -6.81 -7.99
CA GLU A 10 -25.47 -6.99 -9.30
C GLU A 10 -25.86 -5.65 -9.94
N HIS A 11 -26.38 -4.70 -9.16
CA HIS A 11 -26.65 -3.36 -9.67
C HIS A 11 -25.36 -2.66 -10.13
N LEU A 12 -24.27 -2.86 -9.39
CA LEU A 12 -22.96 -2.33 -9.78
C LEU A 12 -22.43 -2.98 -11.05
N HIS A 13 -22.66 -4.28 -11.22
CA HIS A 13 -22.30 -4.99 -12.45
C HIS A 13 -22.91 -4.32 -13.68
N ASP A 14 -24.20 -4.01 -13.63
CA ASP A 14 -24.91 -3.34 -14.73
C ASP A 14 -24.41 -1.91 -14.96
N VAL A 15 -24.16 -1.16 -13.88
CA VAL A 15 -23.60 0.20 -13.95
C VAL A 15 -22.23 0.18 -14.62
N PHE A 16 -21.39 -0.81 -14.32
CA PHE A 16 -20.04 -0.86 -14.84
C PHE A 16 -19.91 -1.55 -16.20
N THR A 17 -20.94 -2.27 -16.66
CA THR A 17 -20.98 -2.87 -17.99
C THR A 17 -20.99 -1.82 -19.11
N ARG A 18 -21.44 -0.60 -18.81
CA ARG A 18 -21.46 0.52 -19.76
C ARG A 18 -20.46 1.59 -19.32
N PRO A 19 -19.25 1.61 -19.89
CA PRO A 19 -18.22 2.56 -19.53
C PRO A 19 -18.71 4.00 -19.72
N ARG A 20 -18.49 4.82 -18.69
CA ARG A 20 -18.74 6.26 -18.73
C ARG A 20 -17.41 6.95 -18.93
N LEU A 21 -17.03 7.19 -20.19
CA LEU A 21 -15.70 7.70 -20.52
C LEU A 21 -15.40 9.05 -19.83
N ALA A 22 -16.37 9.95 -19.75
CA ALA A 22 -16.21 11.24 -19.08
C ALA A 22 -16.11 11.17 -17.54
N LEU A 23 -16.14 9.98 -16.92
CA LEU A 23 -16.11 9.81 -15.47
C LEU A 23 -14.69 9.98 -14.91
N ARG A 24 -14.43 11.09 -14.21
CA ARG A 24 -13.15 11.35 -13.52
C ARG A 24 -13.10 10.86 -12.10
N THR A 25 -14.18 11.04 -11.35
CA THR A 25 -14.25 10.69 -9.93
C THR A 25 -15.35 9.65 -9.71
N LEU A 26 -14.98 8.53 -9.09
CA LEU A 26 -15.91 7.48 -8.68
C LEU A 26 -15.79 7.26 -7.17
N GLN A 27 -16.92 7.36 -6.47
CA GLN A 27 -17.00 7.06 -5.04
C GLN A 27 -17.99 5.93 -4.82
N LEU A 28 -17.55 4.87 -4.16
CA LEU A 28 -18.32 3.69 -3.79
C LEU A 28 -18.37 3.63 -2.28
N ARG A 29 -19.59 3.66 -1.74
CA ARG A 29 -19.83 3.59 -0.30
C ARG A 29 -20.68 2.38 0.03
N PHE A 30 -20.19 1.51 0.91
CA PHE A 30 -20.82 0.27 1.30
C PHE A 30 -21.25 0.34 2.77
N LYS A 31 -22.53 0.04 3.03
CA LYS A 31 -23.05 -0.17 4.38
C LYS A 31 -23.43 -1.63 4.52
N PRO A 32 -22.52 -2.49 4.99
CA PRO A 32 -22.86 -3.89 5.24
C PRO A 32 -23.79 -4.05 6.45
N TYR A 33 -24.04 -2.97 7.20
CA TYR A 33 -24.77 -3.00 8.46
C TYR A 33 -26.27 -3.04 8.23
N VAL A 34 -26.82 -4.22 8.45
CA VAL A 34 -28.25 -4.45 8.56
C VAL A 34 -28.66 -4.39 10.02
N GLU A 35 -29.72 -3.64 10.35
CA GLU A 35 -30.29 -3.60 11.70
C GLU A 35 -30.78 -4.98 12.17
N ARG A 36 -31.16 -5.82 11.20
CA ARG A 36 -31.62 -7.19 11.41
C ARG A 36 -30.72 -8.16 10.68
N ALA A 37 -30.28 -9.20 11.39
CA ALA A 37 -29.55 -10.33 10.84
C ALA A 37 -30.27 -10.91 9.62
N THR A 38 -29.79 -10.59 8.43
CA THR A 38 -30.26 -11.20 7.19
C THR A 38 -29.07 -11.91 6.57
N TYR A 39 -29.07 -13.24 6.63
CA TYR A 39 -28.01 -14.06 6.05
C TYR A 39 -28.07 -14.13 4.51
N MET A 40 -29.13 -13.58 3.91
CA MET A 40 -29.42 -13.70 2.48
C MET A 40 -28.28 -13.17 1.57
N PRO A 41 -27.63 -12.02 1.83
CA PRO A 41 -26.51 -11.56 0.99
C PRO A 41 -25.33 -12.54 1.03
N PHE A 42 -25.03 -13.10 2.19
CA PHE A 42 -23.96 -14.08 2.36
C PHE A 42 -24.27 -15.40 1.64
N LEU A 43 -25.50 -15.90 1.79
CA LEU A 43 -25.95 -17.13 1.11
C LEU A 43 -25.95 -16.99 -0.42
N LYS A 44 -26.17 -15.79 -0.94
CA LYS A 44 -26.08 -15.50 -2.38
C LYS A 44 -24.65 -15.34 -2.89
N GLY A 45 -23.65 -15.27 -2.00
CA GLY A 45 -22.26 -14.99 -2.38
C GLY A 45 -22.08 -13.62 -3.05
N ALA A 46 -22.96 -12.67 -2.75
CA ALA A 46 -22.95 -11.35 -3.36
C ALA A 46 -21.89 -10.46 -2.68
N TYR A 47 -20.65 -10.57 -3.15
CA TYR A 47 -19.52 -9.76 -2.69
C TYR A 47 -19.15 -8.67 -3.71
N PHE A 48 -18.59 -7.56 -3.21
CA PHE A 48 -18.16 -6.43 -4.02
C PHE A 48 -16.80 -6.64 -4.71
N ASP A 49 -16.17 -7.81 -4.55
CA ASP A 49 -14.96 -8.23 -5.27
C ASP A 49 -15.13 -8.06 -6.79
N SER A 50 -16.29 -8.45 -7.33
CA SER A 50 -16.62 -8.36 -8.75
C SER A 50 -16.59 -6.93 -9.27
N THR A 51 -16.97 -5.95 -8.45
CA THR A 51 -16.91 -4.52 -8.78
C THR A 51 -15.46 -4.08 -9.01
N ILE A 52 -14.53 -4.50 -8.14
CA ILE A 52 -13.12 -4.15 -8.28
C ILE A 52 -12.53 -4.82 -9.55
N ILE A 53 -12.90 -6.07 -9.82
CA ILE A 53 -12.49 -6.79 -11.04
C ILE A 53 -12.99 -6.06 -12.30
N GLN A 54 -14.21 -5.54 -12.29
CA GLN A 54 -14.74 -4.76 -13.41
C GLN A 54 -14.03 -3.42 -13.57
N LEU A 55 -13.73 -2.72 -12.47
CA LEU A 55 -12.96 -1.48 -12.49
C LEU A 55 -11.55 -1.69 -13.04
N ALA A 56 -10.91 -2.82 -12.71
CA ALA A 56 -9.62 -3.20 -13.28
C ALA A 56 -9.69 -3.46 -14.81
N LYS A 57 -10.88 -3.68 -15.37
CA LYS A 57 -11.10 -3.85 -16.82
C LYS A 57 -11.72 -2.62 -17.48
N TRP A 58 -11.89 -1.53 -16.72
CA TRP A 58 -12.53 -0.32 -17.22
C TRP A 58 -11.68 0.28 -18.35
N PRO A 59 -12.28 0.60 -19.50
CA PRO A 59 -11.53 1.10 -20.63
C PRO A 59 -10.96 2.48 -20.31
N VAL A 60 -9.75 2.71 -20.78
CA VAL A 60 -9.01 3.95 -20.60
C VAL A 60 -8.61 4.48 -21.96
N THR A 61 -8.83 5.78 -22.15
CA THR A 61 -8.20 6.56 -23.22
C THR A 61 -7.40 7.68 -22.57
N GLU A 62 -6.38 8.20 -23.24
CA GLU A 62 -5.49 9.26 -22.70
C GLU A 62 -6.30 10.41 -22.11
N ASP A 63 -7.31 10.89 -22.84
CA ASP A 63 -8.16 11.99 -22.41
C ASP A 63 -9.32 11.56 -21.52
N ASN A 64 -9.66 10.28 -21.38
CA ASN A 64 -10.84 9.85 -20.62
C ASN A 64 -10.53 8.64 -19.74
N HIS A 65 -10.27 8.93 -18.47
CA HIS A 65 -9.96 7.95 -17.45
C HIS A 65 -10.44 8.41 -16.07
N ILE A 66 -10.56 7.45 -15.15
CA ILE A 66 -10.86 7.73 -13.74
C ILE A 66 -9.55 8.21 -13.09
N GLU A 67 -9.58 9.41 -12.53
CA GLU A 67 -8.46 10.04 -11.82
C GLU A 67 -8.56 9.79 -10.31
N HIS A 68 -9.80 9.77 -9.79
CA HIS A 68 -10.08 9.67 -8.37
C HIS A 68 -11.02 8.50 -8.07
N LEU A 69 -10.58 7.58 -7.22
CA LEU A 69 -11.37 6.42 -6.81
C LEU A 69 -11.48 6.36 -5.28
N SER A 70 -12.70 6.26 -4.77
CA SER A 70 -12.99 6.02 -3.37
C SER A 70 -13.80 4.74 -3.19
N ILE A 71 -13.34 3.84 -2.32
CA ILE A 71 -13.99 2.59 -1.93
C ILE A 71 -14.05 2.60 -0.40
N THR A 72 -15.20 2.94 0.15
CA THR A 72 -15.39 3.13 1.59
C THR A 72 -16.44 2.17 2.09
N GLN A 73 -16.08 1.40 3.11
CA GLN A 73 -17.03 0.66 3.93
C GLN A 73 -17.27 1.48 5.20
N ASP A 74 -18.54 1.76 5.51
CA ASP A 74 -18.91 2.45 6.74
C ASP A 74 -18.35 1.69 7.95
N THR A 75 -18.04 2.42 9.03
CA THR A 75 -17.68 1.84 10.33
C THR A 75 -18.90 1.72 11.23
N ILE A 76 -19.00 0.66 12.04
CA ILE A 76 -20.03 0.58 13.08
C ILE A 76 -19.67 1.51 14.21
N SER A 77 -20.63 2.29 14.67
CA SER A 77 -20.53 2.92 15.98
C SER A 77 -20.58 1.84 17.06
N TYR A 78 -19.46 1.59 17.76
CA TYR A 78 -19.37 0.61 18.86
C TYR A 78 -20.39 0.83 19.99
N ARG A 79 -21.09 1.98 20.02
CA ARG A 79 -22.14 2.28 20.99
C ARG A 79 -23.37 1.39 20.82
N THR A 80 -23.67 0.97 19.60
CA THR A 80 -24.70 -0.04 19.35
C THR A 80 -24.04 -1.40 19.49
N HIS A 81 -24.24 -2.08 20.62
CA HIS A 81 -23.82 -3.46 20.81
C HIS A 81 -24.51 -4.38 19.81
N ILE A 82 -23.98 -4.51 18.60
CA ILE A 82 -24.50 -5.46 17.63
C ILE A 82 -24.01 -6.84 18.05
N ARG A 83 -24.93 -7.67 18.54
CA ARG A 83 -24.68 -9.08 18.92
C ARG A 83 -24.44 -10.00 17.72
N PHE A 84 -24.32 -9.46 16.51
CA PHE A 84 -24.33 -10.19 15.26
C PHE A 84 -23.02 -10.03 14.48
N ALA A 85 -22.60 -11.12 13.83
CA ALA A 85 -21.45 -11.13 12.95
C ALA A 85 -21.71 -10.27 11.72
N GLN A 86 -20.81 -9.34 11.46
CA GLN A 86 -21.03 -8.35 10.42
C GLN A 86 -20.89 -8.98 9.03
N PRO A 87 -21.79 -8.67 8.08
CA PRO A 87 -21.66 -9.17 6.72
C PRO A 87 -20.32 -8.71 6.13
N LEU A 88 -19.60 -9.66 5.52
CA LEU A 88 -18.38 -9.35 4.79
C LEU A 88 -18.78 -8.70 3.46
N ALA A 89 -18.44 -7.41 3.28
CA ALA A 89 -18.65 -6.74 2.00
C ALA A 89 -17.71 -7.29 0.90
N PHE A 90 -16.49 -7.66 1.31
CA PHE A 90 -15.45 -8.20 0.44
C PHE A 90 -15.02 -9.57 0.95
N PHE A 91 -14.97 -10.54 0.05
CA PHE A 91 -14.44 -11.88 0.33
C PHE A 91 -12.91 -11.88 0.26
N SER A 92 -12.36 -11.25 -0.78
CA SER A 92 -10.94 -11.13 -1.07
C SER A 92 -10.57 -9.69 -1.48
N PHE A 93 -9.30 -9.34 -1.26
CA PHE A 93 -8.71 -8.09 -1.74
C PHE A 93 -7.69 -8.30 -2.86
N ASN A 94 -7.51 -9.52 -3.35
CA ASN A 94 -6.67 -9.80 -4.54
C ASN A 94 -7.05 -8.93 -5.75
N PRO A 95 -8.34 -8.63 -6.02
CA PRO A 95 -8.70 -7.72 -7.09
C PRO A 95 -8.08 -6.32 -6.99
N LEU A 96 -7.67 -5.86 -5.79
CA LEU A 96 -6.95 -4.59 -5.66
C LEU A 96 -5.55 -4.65 -6.25
N ALA A 97 -4.88 -5.79 -6.19
CA ALA A 97 -3.58 -5.98 -6.84
C ALA A 97 -3.73 -5.94 -8.36
N GLU A 98 -4.79 -6.56 -8.90
CA GLU A 98 -5.14 -6.48 -10.32
C GLU A 98 -5.47 -5.04 -10.73
N LEU A 99 -6.25 -4.32 -9.92
CA LEU A 99 -6.55 -2.91 -10.13
C LEU A 99 -5.28 -2.05 -10.13
N ALA A 100 -4.29 -2.37 -9.27
CA ALA A 100 -3.06 -1.60 -9.13
C ALA A 100 -2.21 -1.53 -10.40
N VAL A 101 -2.26 -2.58 -11.22
CA VAL A 101 -1.53 -2.67 -12.49
C VAL A 101 -2.43 -2.50 -13.71
N SER A 102 -3.75 -2.45 -13.51
CA SER A 102 -4.75 -2.28 -14.57
C SER A 102 -4.61 -0.96 -15.33
N PRO A 103 -5.21 -0.85 -16.54
CA PRO A 103 -5.25 0.42 -17.28
C PRO A 103 -5.75 1.59 -16.44
N VAL A 104 -6.81 1.43 -15.62
CA VAL A 104 -7.27 2.51 -14.73
C VAL A 104 -6.25 2.80 -13.63
N GLY A 105 -5.65 1.77 -13.03
CA GLY A 105 -4.62 1.92 -12.01
C GLY A 105 -3.43 2.76 -12.47
N GLN A 106 -3.08 2.70 -13.76
CA GLN A 106 -2.00 3.50 -14.36
C GLN A 106 -2.25 5.01 -14.29
N TYR A 107 -3.51 5.47 -14.25
CA TYR A 107 -3.87 6.89 -14.30
C TYR A 107 -4.48 7.43 -13.01
N LEU A 108 -4.75 6.57 -12.02
CA LEU A 108 -5.28 7.02 -10.72
C LEU A 108 -4.28 7.94 -10.02
N GLN A 109 -4.74 9.14 -9.69
CA GLN A 109 -3.99 10.16 -8.96
C GLN A 109 -4.35 10.16 -7.47
N ALA A 110 -5.62 9.87 -7.15
CA ALA A 110 -6.09 9.76 -5.78
C ALA A 110 -6.89 8.49 -5.53
N LEU A 111 -6.55 7.79 -4.46
CA LEU A 111 -7.18 6.55 -4.05
C LEU A 111 -7.56 6.62 -2.58
N ARG A 112 -8.84 6.42 -2.28
CA ARG A 112 -9.33 6.15 -0.93
C ARG A 112 -9.81 4.71 -0.85
N ILE A 113 -9.24 3.92 0.04
CA ILE A 113 -9.76 2.58 0.37
C ILE A 113 -9.88 2.49 1.88
N SER A 114 -11.10 2.60 2.37
CA SER A 114 -11.40 2.56 3.80
C SER A 114 -12.23 1.33 4.11
N VAL A 115 -11.57 0.24 4.47
CA VAL A 115 -12.24 -1.00 4.85
C VAL A 115 -11.81 -1.45 6.25
N PRO A 116 -12.70 -1.36 7.26
CA PRO A 116 -12.36 -1.60 8.65
C PRO A 116 -11.65 -2.93 8.91
N ALA A 117 -10.53 -2.89 9.63
CA ALA A 117 -9.78 -4.06 10.10
C ALA A 117 -9.24 -4.99 8.99
N LYS A 118 -9.18 -4.54 7.74
CA LYS A 118 -8.60 -5.31 6.63
C LYS A 118 -7.21 -4.77 6.24
N PRO A 119 -6.21 -5.64 5.98
CA PRO A 119 -4.86 -5.22 5.66
C PRO A 119 -4.71 -4.81 4.18
N VAL A 120 -5.40 -3.77 3.76
CA VAL A 120 -5.49 -3.36 2.34
C VAL A 120 -4.12 -3.05 1.72
N ILE A 121 -3.19 -2.51 2.51
CA ILE A 121 -1.82 -2.16 2.08
C ILE A 121 -1.08 -3.34 1.44
N THR A 122 -1.32 -4.58 1.91
CA THR A 122 -0.62 -5.75 1.37
C THR A 122 -0.98 -6.05 -0.08
N TYR A 123 -2.09 -5.50 -0.57
CA TYR A 123 -2.59 -5.70 -1.94
C TYR A 123 -2.30 -4.49 -2.84
N ILE A 124 -2.40 -3.27 -2.31
CA ILE A 124 -2.10 -2.03 -3.07
C ILE A 124 -0.61 -1.99 -3.47
N GLY A 125 0.28 -2.49 -2.61
CA GLY A 125 1.73 -2.49 -2.83
C GLY A 125 2.32 -3.87 -3.17
N SER A 126 1.51 -4.87 -3.56
CA SER A 126 2.02 -6.24 -3.80
C SER A 126 2.93 -6.34 -5.02
N THR A 127 2.68 -5.50 -6.02
CA THR A 127 3.39 -5.51 -7.31
C THR A 127 4.30 -4.29 -7.43
N ALA A 128 5.45 -4.44 -8.08
CA ALA A 128 6.27 -3.29 -8.47
C ALA A 128 5.49 -2.39 -9.44
N ASN A 129 5.72 -1.07 -9.36
CA ASN A 129 5.04 -0.07 -10.19
C ASN A 129 3.51 -0.12 -10.10
N SER A 130 2.99 -0.48 -8.92
CA SER A 130 1.56 -0.35 -8.60
C SER A 130 1.17 1.12 -8.56
N PHE A 131 0.06 1.48 -9.21
CA PHE A 131 -0.47 2.84 -9.27
C PHE A 131 0.60 3.93 -9.49
N PRO A 132 1.31 3.92 -10.64
CA PRO A 132 2.50 4.75 -10.82
C PRO A 132 2.24 6.26 -10.76
N GLN A 133 1.00 6.71 -11.04
CA GLN A 133 0.62 8.13 -10.99
C GLN A 133 0.00 8.56 -9.65
N LEU A 134 -0.10 7.66 -8.68
CA LEU A 134 -0.81 7.93 -7.43
C LEU A 134 -0.02 8.92 -6.55
N THR A 135 -0.63 10.07 -6.28
CA THR A 135 -0.08 11.13 -5.43
C THR A 135 -0.78 11.20 -4.07
N PHE A 136 -2.04 10.76 -3.99
CA PHE A 136 -2.85 10.79 -2.77
C PHE A 136 -3.40 9.40 -2.42
N LEU A 137 -3.17 8.96 -1.18
CA LEU A 137 -3.70 7.70 -0.66
C LEU A 137 -4.34 7.90 0.71
N ASP A 138 -5.61 7.52 0.82
CA ASP A 138 -6.34 7.45 2.07
C ASP A 138 -6.72 6.00 2.37
N ILE A 139 -6.09 5.43 3.39
CA ILE A 139 -6.31 4.06 3.86
C ILE A 139 -6.87 4.08 5.29
N SER A 140 -7.63 5.11 5.62
CA SER A 140 -8.29 5.24 6.92
C SER A 140 -9.15 4.02 7.21
N THR A 141 -9.26 3.62 8.48
CA THR A 141 -9.97 2.45 9.01
C THR A 141 -9.39 1.09 8.65
N THR A 142 -8.49 0.99 7.65
CA THR A 142 -7.79 -0.25 7.33
C THR A 142 -6.88 -0.69 8.48
N ALA A 143 -6.44 -1.95 8.49
CA ALA A 143 -5.44 -2.44 9.44
C ALA A 143 -4.04 -2.33 8.83
N LEU A 144 -3.05 -1.86 9.57
CA LEU A 144 -1.65 -2.06 9.18
C LEU A 144 -1.21 -3.50 9.48
N PRO A 145 -0.50 -4.17 8.54
CA PRO A 145 0.05 -5.49 8.81
C PRO A 145 1.10 -5.45 9.94
N PRO A 146 1.21 -6.51 10.77
CA PRO A 146 2.25 -6.63 11.78
C PRO A 146 3.66 -6.77 11.15
N PRO A 147 4.76 -6.53 11.90
CA PRO A 147 4.79 -6.26 13.34
C PRO A 147 4.60 -4.78 13.74
N ASN A 148 4.90 -3.82 12.86
CA ASN A 148 4.83 -2.39 13.17
C ASN A 148 4.43 -1.54 11.96
N ALA A 149 3.88 -0.35 12.24
CA ALA A 149 3.47 0.61 11.21
C ALA A 149 4.64 1.06 10.31
N GLU A 150 5.83 1.20 10.90
CA GLU A 150 7.04 1.69 10.23
C GLU A 150 7.39 0.86 8.99
N ARG A 151 7.42 -0.48 9.14
CA ARG A 151 7.71 -1.39 8.04
C ARG A 151 6.60 -1.38 7.00
N ALA A 152 5.34 -1.40 7.44
CA ALA A 152 4.20 -1.41 6.52
C ALA A 152 4.17 -0.16 5.62
N ILE A 153 4.37 1.02 6.22
CA ILE A 153 4.36 2.30 5.51
C ILE A 153 5.63 2.48 4.67
N GLY A 154 6.79 2.05 5.16
CA GLY A 154 8.03 2.04 4.38
C GLY A 154 7.92 1.21 3.10
N ILE A 155 7.35 0.00 3.20
CA ILE A 155 7.09 -0.87 2.03
C ILE A 155 6.07 -0.22 1.09
N LEU A 156 5.00 0.37 1.62
CA LEU A 156 4.00 1.06 0.81
C LEU A 156 4.63 2.19 -0.02
N LEU A 157 5.43 3.04 0.62
CA LEU A 157 6.13 4.17 -0.04
C LEU A 157 7.23 3.71 -1.00
N SER A 158 7.86 2.55 -0.77
CA SER A 158 8.85 2.00 -1.71
C SER A 158 8.22 1.49 -3.01
N ARG A 159 6.93 1.13 -2.96
CA ARG A 159 6.15 0.64 -4.10
C ARG A 159 5.40 1.74 -4.85
N LEU A 160 4.89 2.74 -4.12
CA LEU A 160 4.12 3.87 -4.67
C LEU A 160 5.03 5.09 -4.85
N ALA A 161 5.83 5.07 -5.91
CA ALA A 161 6.95 5.98 -6.14
C ALA A 161 6.62 7.48 -6.14
N ARG A 162 5.38 7.83 -6.49
CA ARG A 162 4.92 9.23 -6.61
C ARG A 162 4.02 9.67 -5.48
N LEU A 163 3.85 8.84 -4.45
CA LEU A 163 2.94 9.13 -3.36
C LEU A 163 3.45 10.32 -2.53
N GLN A 164 2.62 11.36 -2.43
CA GLN A 164 2.93 12.61 -1.74
C GLN A 164 2.11 12.77 -0.47
N HIS A 165 0.88 12.26 -0.47
CA HIS A 165 -0.07 12.46 0.62
C HIS A 165 -0.62 11.12 1.11
N VAL A 166 -0.44 10.87 2.41
CA VAL A 166 -0.94 9.66 3.06
C VAL A 166 -1.87 10.03 4.21
N VAL A 167 -3.07 9.44 4.23
CA VAL A 167 -4.04 9.55 5.32
C VAL A 167 -4.29 8.17 5.92
N ILE A 168 -4.05 8.05 7.22
CA ILE A 168 -4.22 6.81 7.99
C ILE A 168 -4.97 7.14 9.30
N ASP A 169 -6.27 7.35 9.19
CA ASP A 169 -7.11 7.60 10.37
C ASP A 169 -7.74 6.32 10.90
N ARG A 170 -8.00 6.26 12.21
CA ARG A 170 -8.80 5.20 12.83
C ARG A 170 -8.33 3.79 12.47
N ASN A 171 -7.02 3.63 12.29
CA ASN A 171 -6.42 2.36 11.92
C ASN A 171 -6.44 1.42 13.13
N ALA A 172 -6.85 0.17 12.93
CA ALA A 172 -6.86 -0.86 13.97
C ALA A 172 -5.46 -1.43 14.30
N GLY A 173 -4.40 -0.89 13.69
CA GLY A 173 -3.04 -1.39 13.73
C GLY A 173 -2.07 -0.64 14.67
N PRO A 174 -0.81 -1.11 14.73
CA PRO A 174 0.20 -0.62 15.69
C PRO A 174 0.81 0.71 15.24
N MET A 175 0.06 1.80 15.36
CA MET A 175 0.65 3.14 15.25
C MET A 175 1.58 3.40 16.46
N PRO A 176 2.72 4.11 16.25
CA PRO A 176 3.63 4.44 17.34
C PRO A 176 2.95 5.18 18.48
N ARG A 177 3.33 4.86 19.72
CA ARG A 177 2.78 5.47 20.94
C ARG A 177 3.75 6.41 21.65
N ASP A 178 4.99 6.47 21.17
CA ASP A 178 6.09 7.21 21.76
C ASP A 178 6.88 7.97 20.69
N SER A 179 7.63 8.98 21.13
CA SER A 179 8.43 9.81 20.22
C SER A 179 9.48 9.00 19.47
N SER A 180 10.03 7.92 20.06
CA SER A 180 10.97 7.01 19.40
C SER A 180 10.36 6.35 18.17
N GLY A 181 9.18 5.74 18.31
CA GLY A 181 8.51 5.08 17.19
C GLY A 181 8.07 6.08 16.11
N TRP A 182 7.66 7.29 16.49
CA TRP A 182 7.39 8.35 15.50
C TRP A 182 8.64 8.77 14.72
N ALA A 183 9.78 8.89 15.39
CA ALA A 183 11.06 9.19 14.73
C ALA A 183 11.49 8.03 13.79
N SER A 184 11.34 6.78 14.23
CA SER A 184 11.63 5.61 13.41
C SER A 184 10.70 5.52 12.20
N LEU A 185 9.41 5.84 12.36
CA LEU A 185 8.45 5.94 11.26
C LEU A 185 8.86 7.02 10.25
N GLY A 186 9.20 8.22 10.71
CA GLY A 186 9.68 9.30 9.83
C GLY A 186 10.92 8.88 9.05
N ARG A 187 11.88 8.22 9.73
CA ARG A 187 13.09 7.68 9.10
C ARG A 187 12.77 6.61 8.05
N ALA A 188 11.84 5.70 8.34
CA ALA A 188 11.40 4.67 7.40
C ALA A 188 10.78 5.28 6.14
N CYS A 189 9.98 6.34 6.28
CA CYS A 189 9.40 7.07 5.15
C CYS A 189 10.48 7.71 4.26
N ALA A 190 11.49 8.35 4.87
CA ALA A 190 12.59 8.97 4.12
C ALA A 190 13.49 7.95 3.40
N LEU A 191 13.63 6.74 3.96
CA LEU A 191 14.49 5.68 3.40
C LEU A 191 13.74 4.67 2.51
N ALA A 192 12.45 4.87 2.25
CA ALA A 192 11.62 3.93 1.48
C ALA A 192 12.22 3.64 0.08
N GLY A 193 12.78 4.65 -0.60
CA GLY A 193 13.43 4.48 -1.90
C GLY A 193 14.64 3.55 -1.91
N VAL A 194 15.30 3.34 -0.75
CA VAL A 194 16.50 2.48 -0.63
C VAL A 194 16.17 1.02 -0.85
N GLU A 195 15.01 0.55 -0.35
CA GLU A 195 14.58 -0.83 -0.56
C GLU A 195 14.28 -1.09 -2.04
N ARG A 196 13.55 -0.16 -2.68
CA ARG A 196 13.26 -0.22 -4.13
C ARG A 196 14.54 -0.26 -4.97
N ALA A 197 15.52 0.56 -4.64
CA ALA A 197 16.83 0.57 -5.31
C ALA A 197 17.56 -0.77 -5.17
N LYS A 198 17.59 -1.35 -3.96
CA LYS A 198 18.25 -2.64 -3.72
C LYS A 198 17.57 -3.80 -4.45
N GLU A 199 16.24 -3.81 -4.50
CA GLU A 199 15.49 -4.80 -5.26
C GLU A 199 15.81 -4.70 -6.75
N ARG A 200 15.84 -3.47 -7.30
CA ARG A 200 16.21 -3.25 -8.70
C ARG A 200 17.67 -3.60 -9.00
N GLU A 201 18.60 -3.28 -8.09
CA GLU A 201 20.00 -3.72 -8.18
C GLU A 201 20.11 -5.25 -8.24
N HIS A 202 19.34 -5.95 -7.41
CA HIS A 202 19.34 -7.41 -7.37
C HIS A 202 18.79 -8.03 -8.66
N GLU A 203 17.70 -7.49 -9.21
CA GLU A 203 17.15 -7.93 -10.50
C GLU A 203 18.15 -7.75 -11.65
N ILE A 204 18.81 -6.59 -11.72
CA ILE A 204 19.84 -6.31 -12.73
C ILE A 204 21.02 -7.25 -12.56
N GLN A 205 21.49 -7.49 -11.33
CA GLN A 205 22.61 -8.39 -11.08
C GLN A 205 22.30 -9.82 -11.52
N LEU A 206 21.10 -10.35 -11.20
CA LEU A 206 20.68 -11.68 -11.64
C LEU A 206 20.63 -11.81 -13.18
N TRP A 207 20.27 -10.74 -13.87
CA TRP A 207 20.31 -10.71 -15.33
C TRP A 207 21.74 -10.70 -15.88
N VAL A 208 22.64 -9.88 -15.30
CA VAL A 208 24.07 -9.83 -15.68
C VAL A 208 24.71 -11.20 -15.49
N ASP A 209 24.48 -11.85 -14.34
CA ASP A 209 25.05 -13.16 -14.04
C ASP A 209 24.54 -14.24 -15.01
N ARG A 210 23.24 -14.20 -15.36
CA ARG A 210 22.65 -15.10 -16.36
C ARG A 210 23.27 -14.91 -17.74
N LYS A 211 23.46 -13.66 -18.17
CA LYS A 211 24.07 -13.35 -19.47
C LYS A 211 25.52 -13.80 -19.55
N ALA A 212 26.30 -13.58 -18.49
CA ALA A 212 27.67 -14.08 -18.41
C ALA A 212 27.75 -15.61 -18.51
N GLN A 213 26.79 -16.34 -17.91
CA GLN A 213 26.70 -17.80 -18.03
C GLN A 213 26.34 -18.25 -19.45
N GLU A 214 25.38 -17.58 -20.10
CA GLU A 214 24.99 -17.86 -21.50
C GLU A 214 26.17 -17.66 -22.46
N GLU A 215 26.95 -16.57 -22.28
CA GLU A 215 28.14 -16.28 -23.08
C GLU A 215 29.28 -17.30 -22.84
N ALA A 216 29.52 -17.68 -21.58
CA ALA A 216 30.51 -18.70 -21.24
C ALA A 216 30.16 -20.06 -21.86
N ALA A 217 28.87 -20.44 -21.86
CA ALA A 217 28.40 -21.67 -22.49
C ALA A 217 28.49 -21.62 -24.03
N ALA A 218 28.27 -20.44 -24.64
CA ALA A 218 28.41 -20.27 -26.08
C ALA A 218 29.87 -20.43 -26.55
N LEU A 219 30.83 -19.95 -25.77
CA LEU A 219 32.26 -20.11 -26.05
C LEU A 219 32.72 -21.57 -25.93
N ASP A 220 32.20 -22.31 -24.95
CA ASP A 220 32.51 -23.74 -24.77
C ASP A 220 31.99 -24.57 -25.96
N ASN A 221 30.77 -24.28 -26.43
CA ASN A 221 30.18 -24.93 -27.60
C ASN A 221 30.92 -24.64 -28.92
N GLN A 222 31.58 -23.48 -29.06
CA GLN A 222 32.40 -23.16 -30.24
C GLN A 222 33.78 -23.83 -30.19
N ALA A 223 34.31 -24.10 -29.00
CA ALA A 223 35.57 -24.81 -28.84
C ALA A 223 35.46 -26.32 -29.10
N GLU A 224 34.24 -26.89 -29.04
CA GLU A 224 33.96 -28.31 -29.25
C GLU A 224 33.52 -28.65 -30.69
N GLU A 225 33.63 -27.72 -31.66
CA GLU A 225 33.45 -28.06 -33.08
C GLU A 225 34.65 -28.93 -33.53
N PRO A 226 34.44 -30.24 -33.79
CA PRO A 226 35.55 -31.15 -34.05
C PRO A 226 36.28 -30.72 -35.33
N PRO A 227 37.62 -30.62 -35.30
CA PRO A 227 38.38 -30.29 -36.51
C PRO A 227 38.04 -31.31 -37.60
N ALA A 228 37.75 -30.80 -38.80
CA ALA A 228 37.43 -31.60 -39.97
C ALA A 228 38.41 -32.78 -40.14
N PRO A 229 37.93 -33.98 -40.50
CA PRO A 229 38.73 -35.19 -40.49
C PRO A 229 39.91 -35.08 -41.47
N VAL A 230 41.12 -34.98 -40.93
CA VAL A 230 42.36 -35.16 -41.69
C VAL A 230 42.62 -36.69 -41.82
N PRO A 231 42.94 -37.22 -43.01
CA PRO A 231 43.10 -38.66 -43.20
C PRO A 231 44.28 -39.25 -42.42
N LEU A 232 43.96 -40.24 -41.57
CA LEU A 232 44.73 -41.42 -41.16
C LEU A 232 46.28 -41.33 -41.11
N ALA A 233 46.80 -41.21 -39.89
CA ALA A 233 48.01 -41.93 -39.48
C ALA A 233 47.87 -42.42 -38.03
N SER A 234 48.28 -43.66 -37.80
CA SER A 234 47.95 -44.54 -36.68
C SER A 234 48.78 -44.35 -35.40
N ALA A 235 48.08 -44.41 -34.24
CA ALA A 235 48.53 -44.87 -32.89
C ALA A 235 49.56 -43.98 -32.12
N PRO A 236 49.65 -44.01 -30.76
CA PRO A 236 49.29 -45.10 -29.85
C PRO A 236 48.41 -44.76 -28.62
N VAL A 237 47.90 -45.85 -28.04
CA VAL A 237 46.95 -45.96 -26.92
C VAL A 237 47.61 -45.63 -25.58
N SER A 238 47.02 -44.69 -24.82
CA SER A 238 47.37 -44.44 -23.41
C SER A 238 46.16 -44.72 -22.52
N ARG A 239 46.32 -45.65 -21.57
CA ARG A 239 45.32 -46.08 -20.58
C ARG A 239 45.56 -45.40 -19.22
N GLY A 240 44.47 -45.11 -18.51
CA GLY A 240 44.42 -44.95 -17.04
C GLY A 240 44.33 -43.48 -16.59
N ARG A 241 43.63 -43.10 -15.52
CA ARG A 241 43.15 -43.84 -14.35
C ARG A 241 41.91 -43.17 -13.75
N ARG A 242 40.99 -43.99 -13.27
CA ARG A 242 39.87 -43.62 -12.39
C ARG A 242 40.42 -43.34 -10.98
N GLY A 243 40.31 -42.11 -10.50
CA GLY A 243 40.78 -41.64 -9.19
C GLY A 243 39.65 -41.11 -8.30
N ARG A 244 39.74 -41.45 -7.01
CA ARG A 244 38.76 -41.29 -5.91
C ARG A 244 38.42 -39.85 -5.50
N ARG A 245 37.20 -39.71 -4.94
CA ARG A 245 36.74 -38.67 -4.00
C ARG A 245 37.84 -38.26 -3.01
N GLY A 246 38.21 -36.98 -3.02
CA GLY A 246 38.96 -36.31 -1.97
C GLY A 246 38.19 -35.08 -1.49
N LEU A 247 38.01 -34.96 -0.17
CA LEU A 247 37.55 -33.75 0.49
C LEU A 247 38.47 -32.59 0.12
N ALA A 248 37.91 -31.51 -0.42
CA ALA A 248 38.65 -30.28 -0.68
C ALA A 248 38.70 -29.43 0.61
N THR A 249 39.79 -29.55 1.36
CA THR A 249 40.29 -28.46 2.19
C THR A 249 41.04 -27.49 1.27
N ALA A 250 40.43 -26.34 0.98
CA ALA A 250 41.07 -25.30 0.18
C ALA A 250 42.22 -24.66 0.96
N THR A 251 43.47 -25.03 0.62
CA THR A 251 44.65 -24.24 0.99
C THR A 251 44.81 -23.13 -0.05
N VAL A 252 44.66 -21.90 0.42
CA VAL A 252 44.94 -20.67 -0.35
C VAL A 252 46.41 -20.69 -0.78
N SER A 253 46.66 -20.83 -2.08
CA SER A 253 48.00 -20.72 -2.66
C SER A 253 48.28 -19.27 -3.03
N LEU A 254 49.10 -18.61 -2.22
CA LEU A 254 49.73 -17.32 -2.56
C LEU A 254 50.96 -17.61 -3.42
N ARG A 255 50.83 -17.49 -4.74
CA ARG A 255 51.98 -17.32 -5.65
C ARG A 255 51.66 -16.29 -6.72
N ASP A 256 52.45 -15.22 -6.70
CA ASP A 256 52.61 -14.24 -7.78
C ASP A 256 53.15 -14.91 -9.05
N PRO A 257 52.60 -14.57 -10.24
CA PRO A 257 53.31 -14.68 -11.49
C PRO A 257 53.79 -13.31 -12.00
N ARG A 258 55.10 -13.25 -12.17
CA ARG A 258 55.95 -12.31 -12.89
C ARG A 258 55.37 -11.90 -14.28
N PRO A 259 55.51 -10.63 -14.72
CA PRO A 259 54.97 -10.19 -16.00
C PRO A 259 55.89 -10.61 -17.16
N ALA A 260 55.29 -11.22 -18.19
CA ALA A 260 55.88 -11.37 -19.52
C ALA A 260 55.22 -10.36 -20.47
N SER A 261 56.05 -9.52 -21.08
CA SER A 261 55.72 -8.53 -22.10
C SER A 261 55.45 -9.24 -23.44
N ILE A 262 54.25 -9.09 -24.01
CA ILE A 262 53.94 -9.45 -25.41
C ILE A 262 53.02 -8.37 -26.01
N ALA A 263 53.31 -8.04 -27.27
CA ALA A 263 52.96 -6.89 -28.10
C ALA A 263 51.46 -6.62 -28.36
N PRO A 264 51.09 -5.39 -28.76
CA PRO A 264 49.73 -5.04 -29.12
C PRO A 264 49.41 -5.50 -30.55
N THR A 265 48.39 -6.35 -30.70
CA THR A 265 47.70 -6.57 -31.97
C THR A 265 46.42 -5.74 -31.95
N THR A 266 46.35 -4.78 -32.86
CA THR A 266 45.19 -3.93 -33.12
C THR A 266 44.07 -4.74 -33.77
N SER A 267 43.04 -5.07 -33.00
CA SER A 267 41.73 -5.44 -33.53
C SER A 267 40.68 -4.48 -32.98
N SER A 268 40.13 -3.68 -33.89
CA SER A 268 38.98 -2.81 -33.68
C SER A 268 37.73 -3.67 -33.46
N SER A 269 37.38 -3.90 -32.21
CA SER A 269 36.04 -4.34 -31.82
C SER A 269 35.58 -3.42 -30.69
N SER A 270 34.32 -3.00 -30.75
CA SER A 270 33.68 -2.05 -29.84
C SER A 270 34.10 -2.26 -28.39
N ALA A 271 34.73 -1.24 -27.82
CA ALA A 271 35.29 -1.20 -26.48
C ALA A 271 34.21 -1.47 -25.41
N HIS A 272 33.91 -2.73 -25.14
CA HIS A 272 33.40 -3.13 -23.84
C HIS A 272 34.54 -2.95 -22.85
N ASP A 273 34.50 -1.85 -22.10
CA ASP A 273 35.44 -1.58 -21.01
C ASP A 273 35.35 -2.72 -19.97
N PRO A 274 36.35 -3.61 -19.87
CA PRO A 274 36.29 -4.80 -19.01
C PRO A 274 36.39 -4.46 -17.50
N THR A 275 36.27 -3.17 -17.15
CA THR A 275 36.45 -2.67 -15.78
C THR A 275 35.15 -2.41 -15.03
N ILE A 276 33.97 -2.41 -15.68
CA ILE A 276 32.69 -2.20 -14.98
C ILE A 276 32.26 -3.49 -14.28
N ARG A 277 32.67 -3.64 -13.01
CA ARG A 277 32.41 -4.87 -12.24
C ARG A 277 31.12 -4.84 -11.41
N ARG A 278 30.49 -3.67 -11.20
CA ARG A 278 29.32 -3.57 -10.33
C ARG A 278 28.37 -2.46 -10.75
N ILE A 279 27.09 -2.81 -10.90
CA ILE A 279 26.00 -1.86 -11.15
C ILE A 279 25.35 -1.48 -9.81
N ARG A 280 25.05 -0.20 -9.61
CA ARG A 280 24.28 0.33 -8.48
C ARG A 280 23.13 1.16 -8.97
N VAL A 281 22.02 1.15 -8.24
CA VAL A 281 20.84 1.99 -8.51
C VAL A 281 20.73 3.02 -7.40
N VAL A 282 20.71 4.29 -7.78
CA VAL A 282 20.53 5.40 -6.86
C VAL A 282 19.09 5.39 -6.35
N PRO A 283 18.88 5.35 -5.02
CA PRO A 283 17.55 5.47 -4.46
C PRO A 283 16.92 6.82 -4.81
N SER A 284 15.63 6.82 -5.17
CA SER A 284 14.88 8.05 -5.42
C SER A 284 14.78 8.92 -4.16
N PRO A 285 14.72 10.25 -4.30
CA PRO A 285 14.37 11.13 -3.18
C PRO A 285 12.98 10.77 -2.63
N PRO A 286 12.74 10.94 -1.32
CA PRO A 286 11.41 10.77 -0.75
C PRO A 286 10.45 11.82 -1.30
N THR A 287 9.26 11.38 -1.69
CA THR A 287 8.20 12.23 -2.27
C THR A 287 7.14 12.66 -1.26
N LEU A 288 7.15 12.10 -0.06
CA LEU A 288 6.14 12.35 0.96
C LEU A 288 6.14 13.83 1.39
N GLN A 289 5.03 14.52 1.12
CA GLN A 289 4.81 15.91 1.51
C GLN A 289 3.91 16.03 2.73
N THR A 290 2.91 15.14 2.87
CA THR A 290 1.99 15.18 4.02
C THR A 290 1.72 13.78 4.58
N PHE A 291 1.72 13.68 5.89
CA PHE A 291 1.31 12.47 6.62
C PHE A 291 0.21 12.83 7.61
N SER A 292 -0.97 12.25 7.45
CA SER A 292 -2.15 12.59 8.25
C SER A 292 -2.68 11.36 8.97
N THR A 293 -2.96 11.50 10.26
CA THR A 293 -3.46 10.39 11.08
C THR A 293 -4.33 10.89 12.23
N ALA A 294 -5.34 10.12 12.58
CA ALA A 294 -6.15 10.32 13.76
C ALA A 294 -5.95 9.10 14.68
N TYR A 295 -5.54 9.39 15.92
CA TYR A 295 -5.30 8.36 16.91
C TYR A 295 -6.62 7.73 17.36
N ALA A 296 -6.76 6.42 17.16
CA ALA A 296 -7.86 5.62 17.70
C ALA A 296 -7.35 4.80 18.89
N GLY A 297 -7.49 5.35 20.09
CA GLY A 297 -7.19 4.64 21.32
C GLY A 297 -8.02 5.16 22.49
N PRO A 298 -7.96 4.49 23.65
CA PRO A 298 -8.84 4.77 24.78
C PRO A 298 -8.66 6.17 25.36
N SER A 299 -7.48 6.77 25.20
CA SER A 299 -7.18 8.15 25.57
C SER A 299 -6.66 8.92 24.37
N ASN A 300 -7.34 10.01 24.02
CA ASN A 300 -6.84 10.93 23.02
C ASN A 300 -5.51 11.55 23.50
N PRO A 301 -4.48 11.62 22.64
CA PRO A 301 -3.22 12.24 23.00
C PRO A 301 -3.43 13.74 23.28
N SER A 302 -2.73 14.26 24.29
CA SER A 302 -2.75 15.69 24.59
C SER A 302 -2.20 16.50 23.41
N ALA A 303 -2.51 17.80 23.35
CA ALA A 303 -1.95 18.68 22.32
C ALA A 303 -0.41 18.68 22.36
N GLN A 304 0.17 18.66 23.56
CA GLN A 304 1.61 18.58 23.76
C GLN A 304 2.19 17.26 23.21
N GLN A 305 1.56 16.11 23.50
CA GLN A 305 2.01 14.82 22.98
C GLN A 305 1.99 14.79 21.45
N ARG A 306 0.92 15.30 20.83
CA ARG A 306 0.83 15.41 19.35
C ARG A 306 1.93 16.30 18.77
N SER A 307 2.24 17.43 19.43
CA SER A 307 3.36 18.28 19.04
C SER A 307 4.70 17.58 19.16
N ASP A 308 4.93 16.81 20.22
CA ASP A 308 6.19 16.09 20.43
C ASP A 308 6.36 14.93 19.44
N TRP A 309 5.29 14.20 19.13
CA TRP A 309 5.26 13.19 18.08
C TRP A 309 5.51 13.79 16.70
N SER A 310 4.90 14.94 16.39
CA SER A 310 5.13 15.69 15.16
C SER A 310 6.61 16.04 14.98
N ARG A 311 7.21 16.66 16.01
CA ARG A 311 8.64 17.02 16.01
C ARG A 311 9.52 15.78 15.88
N ALA A 312 9.18 14.69 16.55
CA ALA A 312 9.94 13.44 16.49
C ALA A 312 9.90 12.81 15.10
N PHE A 313 8.73 12.76 14.46
CA PHE A 313 8.57 12.28 13.08
C PHE A 313 9.40 13.10 12.10
N VAL A 314 9.30 14.44 12.14
CA VAL A 314 10.06 15.33 11.26
C VAL A 314 11.57 15.15 11.46
N LYS A 315 12.02 15.09 12.73
CA LYS A 315 13.43 14.81 13.04
C LYS A 315 13.89 13.47 12.44
N GLY A 316 13.10 12.42 12.64
CA GLY A 316 13.39 11.09 12.09
C GLY A 316 13.45 11.08 10.56
N PHE A 317 12.53 11.79 9.91
CA PHE A 317 12.52 11.96 8.46
C PHE A 317 13.80 12.65 7.96
N LEU A 318 14.17 13.78 8.55
CA LEU A 318 15.39 14.51 8.20
C LEU A 318 16.67 13.67 8.46
N ASP A 319 16.72 12.90 9.55
CA ASP A 319 17.80 11.93 9.79
C ASP A 319 17.90 10.88 8.67
N GLY A 320 16.75 10.40 8.19
CA GLY A 320 16.68 9.49 7.05
C GLY A 320 17.18 10.14 5.75
N CYS A 321 16.79 11.38 5.48
CA CYS A 321 17.26 12.18 4.35
C CYS A 321 18.79 12.37 4.38
N ASN A 322 19.35 12.65 5.56
CA ASN A 322 20.80 12.77 5.75
C ASN A 322 21.53 11.45 5.47
N THR A 323 20.95 10.32 5.90
CA THR A 323 21.46 8.99 5.56
C THR A 323 21.42 8.75 4.05
N LEU A 324 20.34 9.15 3.39
CA LEU A 324 20.19 9.03 1.94
C LEU A 324 21.25 9.84 1.19
N ASN A 325 21.47 11.10 1.57
CA ASN A 325 22.53 11.94 1.01
C ASN A 325 23.93 11.30 1.16
N LYS A 326 24.22 10.67 2.31
CA LYS A 326 25.47 9.92 2.52
C LYS A 326 25.56 8.66 1.63
N ILE A 327 24.45 8.03 1.28
CA ILE A 327 24.43 6.92 0.31
C ILE A 327 24.77 7.45 -1.08
N TRP A 328 24.12 8.52 -1.51
CA TRP A 328 24.37 9.14 -2.82
C TRP A 328 25.80 9.64 -2.97
N GLN A 329 26.34 10.31 -1.95
CA GLN A 329 27.72 10.79 -1.97
C GLN A 329 28.72 9.65 -2.15
N ARG A 330 28.54 8.54 -1.41
CA ARG A 330 29.39 7.34 -1.56
C ARG A 330 29.28 6.69 -2.95
N MET A 331 28.11 6.72 -3.57
CA MET A 331 27.94 6.23 -4.94
C MET A 331 28.64 7.15 -5.94
N ARG A 332 28.57 8.47 -5.72
CA ARG A 332 29.21 9.48 -6.56
C ARG A 332 30.73 9.42 -6.51
N ASP A 333 31.29 9.18 -5.33
CA ASP A 333 32.74 9.11 -5.12
C ASP A 333 33.33 7.76 -5.60
N SER A 334 32.50 6.80 -6.01
CA SER A 334 32.93 5.47 -6.44
C SER A 334 33.27 5.43 -7.93
N ALA A 335 34.57 5.43 -8.24
CA ALA A 335 35.07 5.35 -9.62
C ALA A 335 34.88 3.97 -10.31
N THR A 336 34.58 2.91 -9.55
CA THR A 336 34.54 1.52 -10.03
C THR A 336 33.13 0.97 -10.25
N VAL A 337 32.11 1.82 -10.07
CA VAL A 337 30.71 1.41 -10.06
C VAL A 337 29.97 2.16 -11.15
N ARG A 338 29.22 1.40 -11.97
CA ARG A 338 28.25 1.98 -12.89
C ARG A 338 27.00 2.35 -12.10
N VAL A 339 26.67 3.64 -12.10
CA VAL A 339 25.57 4.17 -11.31
C VAL A 339 24.37 4.47 -12.22
N MET A 340 23.24 3.83 -11.94
CA MET A 340 21.97 4.04 -12.60
C MET A 340 21.01 4.79 -11.68
N ARG A 341 20.03 5.50 -12.23
CA ARG A 341 18.93 6.14 -11.49
C ARG A 341 17.59 5.67 -12.02
N PHE A 342 16.55 5.76 -11.22
CA PHE A 342 15.20 5.61 -11.74
C PHE A 342 14.87 6.75 -12.71
N THR A 343 14.20 6.43 -13.81
CA THR A 343 13.59 7.43 -14.70
C THR A 343 12.17 7.69 -14.22
N ASP A 344 11.75 8.96 -14.16
CA ASP A 344 10.37 9.33 -13.80
C ASP A 344 9.35 8.89 -14.87
N THR A 345 9.87 8.39 -15.98
CA THR A 345 9.17 8.14 -17.22
C THR A 345 9.10 6.65 -17.50
N ASP A 346 8.05 6.03 -16.97
CA ASP A 346 7.31 5.00 -17.71
C ASP A 346 6.46 5.64 -18.85
N LEU A 347 6.44 6.99 -18.95
CA LEU A 347 5.68 7.78 -19.93
C LEU A 347 6.50 8.38 -21.07
N GLU A 348 7.83 8.47 -20.96
CA GLU A 348 8.61 8.73 -22.17
C GLU A 348 8.49 7.44 -22.98
N PRO A 349 7.97 7.49 -24.21
CA PRO A 349 8.09 6.36 -25.11
C PRO A 349 9.59 6.14 -25.27
N PHE A 350 10.13 5.20 -24.49
CA PHE A 350 11.46 4.68 -24.75
C PHE A 350 11.42 4.29 -26.21
N ASN A 351 12.27 4.91 -27.02
CA ASN A 351 12.51 4.44 -28.35
C ASN A 351 12.92 2.98 -28.14
N ASP A 352 12.06 2.05 -28.54
CA ASP A 352 12.34 0.61 -28.54
C ASP A 352 13.41 0.39 -29.61
N ASP A 353 14.62 0.86 -29.35
CA ASP A 353 15.80 0.22 -29.87
C ASP A 353 15.73 -1.18 -29.29
N ASN A 354 15.24 -2.10 -30.13
CA ASN A 354 14.69 -3.43 -29.89
C ASN A 354 15.56 -4.38 -29.02
N ASP A 355 16.75 -3.92 -28.63
CA ASP A 355 17.78 -4.68 -27.95
C ASP A 355 17.93 -4.34 -26.45
N THR A 356 17.23 -3.32 -25.91
CA THR A 356 17.35 -3.00 -24.49
C THR A 356 16.62 -4.03 -23.62
N PRO A 357 17.32 -4.76 -22.72
CA PRO A 357 16.68 -5.77 -21.89
C PRO A 357 15.63 -5.16 -20.96
N THR A 358 14.49 -5.83 -20.80
CA THR A 358 13.36 -5.39 -19.94
C THR A 358 13.77 -5.14 -18.48
N VAL A 359 14.84 -5.76 -17.99
CA VAL A 359 15.41 -5.55 -16.65
C VAL A 359 15.99 -4.14 -16.45
N PHE A 360 16.24 -3.38 -17.52
CA PHE A 360 16.70 -1.99 -17.44
C PHE A 360 15.57 -0.97 -17.65
N ARG A 361 14.33 -1.41 -17.90
CA ARG A 361 13.18 -0.50 -18.04
C ARG A 361 13.01 0.35 -16.78
N GLY A 362 12.80 1.65 -16.92
CA GLY A 362 12.61 2.54 -15.78
C GLY A 362 13.90 2.87 -15.01
N VAL A 363 15.08 2.48 -15.50
CA VAL A 363 16.37 2.95 -14.99
C VAL A 363 17.26 3.46 -16.14
N ALA A 364 18.01 4.52 -15.88
CA ALA A 364 18.94 5.11 -16.83
C ALA A 364 20.32 5.33 -16.19
N ASP A 365 21.36 5.26 -17.01
CA ASP A 365 22.73 5.52 -16.58
C ASP A 365 22.93 7.01 -16.25
N ILE A 366 23.52 7.31 -15.10
CA ILE A 366 23.79 8.71 -14.69
C ILE A 366 24.86 9.34 -15.57
N ALA A 367 25.82 8.56 -16.09
CA ALA A 367 26.88 9.09 -16.95
C ALA A 367 26.33 9.66 -18.27
N ILE A 368 25.22 9.10 -18.77
CA ILE A 368 24.56 9.55 -20.00
C ILE A 368 23.75 10.82 -19.74
N VAL A 369 23.09 10.92 -18.59
CA VAL A 369 22.16 12.03 -18.29
C VAL A 369 22.85 13.22 -17.60
N GLY A 370 24.08 13.04 -17.09
CA GLY A 370 24.94 14.10 -16.58
C GLY A 370 24.46 14.80 -15.29
N HIS A 371 23.35 14.37 -14.69
CA HIS A 371 22.74 15.06 -13.56
C HIS A 371 22.59 14.15 -12.35
N TRP A 372 23.48 14.35 -11.38
CA TRP A 372 23.18 14.00 -9.99
C TRP A 372 22.07 14.91 -9.51
N ILE A 373 21.03 14.34 -8.91
CA ILE A 373 19.89 15.10 -8.42
C ILE A 373 20.38 15.95 -7.24
N GLY A 374 20.56 17.25 -7.47
CA GLY A 374 20.69 18.23 -6.39
C GLY A 374 19.35 18.30 -5.68
N TRP A 375 19.18 17.52 -4.63
CA TRP A 375 17.93 17.44 -3.87
C TRP A 375 18.13 18.03 -2.48
N GLU A 376 17.26 18.98 -2.15
CA GLU A 376 17.17 19.56 -0.82
C GLU A 376 15.98 18.92 -0.08
N PRO A 377 16.17 18.34 1.11
CA PRO A 377 15.10 17.69 1.84
C PRO A 377 14.07 18.70 2.35
N SER A 378 12.83 18.59 1.86
CA SER A 378 11.68 19.27 2.45
C SER A 378 11.06 18.41 3.55
N ALA A 379 10.87 18.97 4.75
CA ALA A 379 10.18 18.27 5.83
C ALA A 379 8.69 18.11 5.50
N PRO A 380 8.11 16.90 5.65
CA PRO A 380 6.68 16.69 5.44
C PRO A 380 5.84 17.34 6.53
N ILE A 381 4.65 17.81 6.17
CA ILE A 381 3.62 18.28 7.10
C ILE A 381 2.96 17.06 7.74
N ILE A 382 3.06 16.96 9.06
CA ILE A 382 2.36 15.91 9.81
C ILE A 382 1.15 16.48 10.54
N CYS A 383 0.00 15.84 10.35
CA CYS A 383 -1.27 16.25 10.93
C CYS A 383 -1.81 15.15 11.84
N PHE A 384 -2.13 15.54 13.08
CA PHE A 384 -2.81 14.68 14.05
C PHE A 384 -4.25 15.13 14.21
N GLY A 385 -5.13 14.51 13.42
CA GLY A 385 -6.56 14.74 13.50
C GLY A 385 -7.07 14.47 14.91
N SER A 386 -7.86 15.38 15.47
CA SER A 386 -8.61 15.10 16.69
C SER A 386 -9.99 14.61 16.31
N GLU A 387 -10.34 13.40 16.70
CA GLU A 387 -11.73 12.99 16.70
C GLU A 387 -12.41 13.72 17.87
N ARG A 388 -12.99 14.89 17.60
CA ARG A 388 -14.11 15.33 18.44
C ARG A 388 -15.24 14.39 18.07
N ALA A 389 -15.46 13.36 18.89
CA ALA A 389 -16.77 12.76 18.94
C ALA A 389 -17.74 13.93 19.07
N VAL A 390 -18.65 14.12 18.13
CA VAL A 390 -19.75 15.06 18.31
C VAL A 390 -20.56 14.50 19.46
N ILE A 391 -20.15 14.85 20.68
CA ILE A 391 -20.96 14.73 21.87
C ILE A 391 -22.07 15.71 21.58
N GLY A 392 -23.24 15.19 21.20
CA GLY A 392 -24.41 16.01 20.95
C GLY A 392 -24.51 17.07 22.04
N LEU A 393 -24.45 18.34 21.62
CA LEU A 393 -24.95 19.51 22.32
C LEU A 393 -25.00 19.38 23.85
N ASN A 394 -23.87 19.61 24.51
CA ASN A 394 -23.90 20.31 25.78
C ASN A 394 -22.97 21.52 25.66
N LYS A 395 -23.55 22.66 25.25
CA LYS A 395 -22.94 23.99 25.11
C LYS A 395 -22.50 24.63 26.45
N HIS A 396 -22.23 23.83 27.48
CA HIS A 396 -21.81 24.34 28.79
C HIS A 396 -20.65 23.52 29.34
N ALA A 397 -19.45 23.81 28.86
CA ALA A 397 -18.23 23.60 29.62
C ALA A 397 -17.33 24.79 29.34
N ASP A 398 -17.50 25.78 30.19
CA ASP A 398 -16.69 26.98 30.34
C ASP A 398 -15.29 26.56 30.81
N ASP A 399 -14.26 27.08 30.14
CA ASP A 399 -12.87 26.90 30.53
C ASP A 399 -12.61 27.76 31.78
N GLY A 400 -12.67 27.15 32.96
CA GLY A 400 -12.34 27.80 34.22
C GLY A 400 -12.13 26.81 35.38
N GLN A 401 -10.88 26.37 35.55
CA GLN A 401 -10.39 25.86 36.86
C GLN A 401 -10.15 27.05 37.83
N PRO A 402 -10.08 26.89 39.18
CA PRO A 402 -9.48 25.73 39.88
C PRO A 402 -10.09 25.30 41.24
N LEU A 403 -9.54 24.19 41.77
CA LEU A 403 -9.42 23.75 43.18
C LEU A 403 -10.68 23.66 44.08
N ALA A 404 -10.96 22.46 44.61
CA ALA A 404 -10.79 22.10 46.03
C ALA A 404 -11.44 20.75 46.37
N ASP A 405 -10.86 20.12 47.38
CA ASP A 405 -11.24 18.86 48.03
C ASP A 405 -12.74 18.69 48.35
N ALA A 406 -13.23 17.46 48.21
CA ALA A 406 -14.11 16.83 49.20
C ALA A 406 -14.25 15.32 48.92
N LEU A 407 -13.42 14.52 49.62
CA LEU A 407 -13.88 13.23 50.13
C LEU A 407 -15.09 13.49 51.04
N THR A 408 -16.17 12.72 50.92
CA THR A 408 -16.63 11.68 51.89
C THR A 408 -18.11 11.33 51.62
N GLU A 409 -18.42 10.05 51.87
CA GLU A 409 -19.74 9.47 52.20
C GLU A 409 -20.73 9.16 51.06
N MET A 410 -20.79 7.87 50.71
CA MET A 410 -22.07 7.16 50.83
C MET A 410 -21.86 5.65 51.07
N ARG A 411 -22.33 5.21 52.24
CA ARG A 411 -22.56 3.82 52.64
C ARG A 411 -23.61 3.18 51.73
N ILE A 412 -23.41 1.92 51.34
CA ILE A 412 -24.50 0.96 51.14
C ILE A 412 -24.08 -0.39 51.74
N GLY A 413 -24.88 -0.86 52.72
CA GLY A 413 -24.81 -2.19 53.31
C GLY A 413 -25.60 -3.23 52.51
N PRO A 414 -25.59 -4.51 52.94
CA PRO A 414 -25.85 -5.66 52.08
C PRO A 414 -27.32 -6.15 52.14
N SER A 415 -27.78 -6.73 51.04
CA SER A 415 -28.92 -7.66 50.97
C SER A 415 -28.57 -8.64 49.84
N GLY A 416 -28.56 -9.96 50.01
CA GLY A 416 -29.59 -10.77 50.67
C GLY A 416 -30.17 -11.68 49.58
N ALA A 417 -30.04 -12.98 49.79
CA ALA A 417 -30.24 -14.06 48.84
C ALA A 417 -31.62 -14.11 48.17
N SER A 418 -31.69 -14.67 46.95
CA SER A 418 -32.75 -15.60 46.58
C SER A 418 -32.29 -16.54 45.47
N ASP A 419 -32.38 -17.82 45.78
CA ASP A 419 -32.08 -18.97 44.95
C ASP A 419 -33.11 -19.19 43.86
N ALA A 420 -32.63 -19.84 42.81
CA ALA A 420 -33.36 -20.40 41.70
C ALA A 420 -34.32 -21.52 42.13
N ALA A 421 -35.53 -21.52 41.55
CA ALA A 421 -36.30 -22.75 41.36
C ALA A 421 -37.17 -22.63 40.09
N LEU A 422 -36.77 -23.41 39.09
CA LEU A 422 -37.57 -23.77 37.92
C LEU A 422 -38.68 -24.74 38.35
N SER A 423 -39.91 -24.54 37.88
CA SER A 423 -40.79 -25.67 37.59
C SER A 423 -41.85 -25.33 36.56
N ALA A 424 -42.03 -26.31 35.67
CA ALA A 424 -42.88 -26.34 34.51
C ALA A 424 -44.38 -26.36 34.86
N GLY A 425 -45.18 -25.82 33.96
CA GLY A 425 -46.63 -25.96 33.95
C GLY A 425 -47.13 -25.91 32.51
N VAL A 426 -47.09 -27.08 31.86
CA VAL A 426 -47.75 -27.36 30.58
C VAL A 426 -49.27 -27.40 30.83
N ALA A 427 -50.03 -26.60 30.08
CA ALA A 427 -51.47 -26.83 29.91
C ALA A 427 -51.89 -26.39 28.50
N SER A 428 -52.21 -27.39 27.69
CA SER A 428 -52.87 -27.28 26.39
C SER A 428 -54.39 -27.33 26.57
N GLN A 429 -55.13 -26.41 25.96
CA GLN A 429 -56.49 -26.56 25.38
C GLN A 429 -56.65 -25.33 24.45
N GLY A 430 -57.19 -25.35 23.24
CA GLY A 430 -58.03 -26.30 22.52
C GLY A 430 -59.08 -25.47 21.77
N GLU A 431 -59.14 -25.61 20.43
CA GLU A 431 -60.32 -25.36 19.54
C GLU A 431 -60.77 -23.89 19.32
N THR A 432 -61.25 -23.39 18.17
CA THR A 432 -61.65 -23.88 16.84
C THR A 432 -61.77 -22.66 15.87
N PRO A 433 -61.94 -22.84 14.53
CA PRO A 433 -61.85 -21.79 13.52
C PRO A 433 -63.21 -21.20 13.10
N GLY A 434 -63.20 -19.96 12.59
CA GLY A 434 -64.36 -19.30 11.98
C GLY A 434 -63.97 -18.16 11.01
N PRO A 435 -64.84 -17.77 10.06
CA PRO A 435 -64.44 -17.55 8.66
C PRO A 435 -64.39 -16.08 8.19
N VAL A 436 -63.65 -15.89 7.09
CA VAL A 436 -63.85 -15.00 5.93
C VAL A 436 -64.56 -13.66 6.16
N GLY A 437 -63.80 -12.57 5.93
CA GLY A 437 -64.34 -11.23 5.72
C GLY A 437 -63.34 -10.36 4.95
N THR A 438 -63.36 -10.46 3.62
CA THR A 438 -62.61 -9.63 2.68
C THR A 438 -63.22 -8.24 2.60
N VAL A 439 -62.45 -7.19 2.92
CA VAL A 439 -62.80 -5.79 2.64
C VAL A 439 -61.61 -5.17 1.88
N PRO A 440 -61.82 -4.56 0.71
CA PRO A 440 -60.75 -3.90 -0.02
C PRO A 440 -60.57 -2.47 0.53
N THR A 441 -59.50 -2.23 1.28
CA THR A 441 -59.04 -0.88 1.59
C THR A 441 -58.25 -0.34 0.40
N ALA A 442 -58.74 0.76 -0.16
CA ALA A 442 -58.10 1.52 -1.22
C ALA A 442 -56.71 1.99 -0.76
N VAL A 443 -55.68 1.55 -1.49
CA VAL A 443 -54.31 2.03 -1.35
C VAL A 443 -54.23 3.38 -2.08
N THR A 444 -54.20 4.46 -1.33
CA THR A 444 -53.80 5.78 -1.81
C THR A 444 -52.30 5.72 -2.13
N ASN A 445 -51.97 5.88 -3.41
CA ASN A 445 -50.59 6.04 -3.88
C ASN A 445 -50.08 7.42 -3.48
N ASP A 446 -49.40 7.50 -2.33
CA ASP A 446 -48.52 8.64 -2.06
C ASP A 446 -47.28 8.55 -2.95
N PRO A 447 -46.83 9.66 -3.57
CA PRO A 447 -45.62 9.67 -4.37
C PRO A 447 -44.40 9.36 -3.47
N PRO A 448 -43.38 8.66 -3.99
CA PRO A 448 -42.18 8.37 -3.22
C PRO A 448 -41.52 9.67 -2.77
N ILE A 449 -41.57 9.92 -1.47
CA ILE A 449 -40.84 11.00 -0.81
C ILE A 449 -39.36 10.79 -1.13
N SER A 450 -38.77 11.80 -1.76
CA SER A 450 -37.35 11.86 -2.11
C SER A 450 -36.47 11.45 -0.94
N VAL A 451 -35.77 10.31 -1.07
CA VAL A 451 -34.77 9.80 -0.12
C VAL A 451 -33.45 10.57 -0.30
N GLY A 452 -33.54 11.90 -0.26
CA GLY A 452 -32.41 12.82 -0.43
C GLY A 452 -31.69 13.21 0.86
N GLY A 453 -32.19 12.82 2.04
CA GLY A 453 -31.74 13.37 3.33
C GLY A 453 -30.79 12.51 4.17
N LEU A 454 -30.39 11.31 3.74
CA LEU A 454 -29.64 10.36 4.59
C LEU A 454 -28.11 10.46 4.47
N TRP A 455 -27.59 11.56 3.93
CA TRP A 455 -26.15 11.78 3.72
C TRP A 455 -25.51 12.69 4.77
N GLU A 456 -26.30 13.40 5.59
CA GLU A 456 -25.81 14.47 6.47
C GLU A 456 -25.41 14.02 7.90
N GLU A 457 -25.80 12.82 8.35
CA GLU A 457 -25.73 12.47 9.79
C GLU A 457 -24.54 11.61 10.25
N GLU A 458 -23.59 11.26 9.38
CA GLU A 458 -22.25 11.00 9.92
C GLU A 458 -21.62 12.36 10.18
N SER A 459 -21.76 12.81 11.43
CA SER A 459 -21.09 13.99 11.97
C SER A 459 -19.67 14.04 11.42
N PHE A 460 -19.45 14.96 10.47
CA PHE A 460 -18.12 15.24 9.95
C PHE A 460 -17.21 15.40 11.16
N ILE A 461 -16.05 14.74 11.13
CA ILE A 461 -15.02 14.97 12.14
C ILE A 461 -14.81 16.48 12.17
N GLU A 462 -15.29 17.12 13.24
CA GLU A 462 -14.94 18.51 13.50
C GLU A 462 -13.47 18.50 13.85
N TRP A 463 -12.68 18.80 12.83
CA TRP A 463 -11.25 18.97 12.89
C TRP A 463 -10.95 20.05 13.93
N GLY A 464 -10.49 19.60 15.11
CA GLY A 464 -10.13 20.50 16.20
C GLY A 464 -8.87 21.32 15.88
N PRO A 465 -8.38 22.12 16.85
CA PRO A 465 -7.25 23.06 16.68
C PRO A 465 -5.86 22.43 16.46
N GLY A 466 -5.76 21.35 15.68
CA GLY A 466 -4.49 20.66 15.35
C GLY A 466 -4.28 20.43 13.85
N HIS A 467 -5.13 20.99 12.99
CA HIS A 467 -4.97 20.89 11.54
C HIS A 467 -4.05 21.99 11.04
N ALA A 468 -3.02 21.59 10.31
CA ALA A 468 -2.22 22.51 9.52
C ALA A 468 -2.89 22.74 8.16
N ASP A 469 -2.83 23.97 7.67
CA ASP A 469 -3.22 24.28 6.30
C ASP A 469 -2.41 23.42 5.33
N GLY A 470 -3.09 22.85 4.32
CA GLY A 470 -2.46 21.95 3.35
C GLY A 470 -2.18 20.53 3.87
N CYS A 471 -2.69 20.14 5.05
CA CYS A 471 -2.57 18.73 5.49
C CYS A 471 -3.35 17.77 4.57
N GLY A 472 -2.96 16.49 4.60
CA GLY A 472 -3.59 15.43 3.81
C GLY A 472 -5.09 15.29 4.05
N HIS A 473 -5.60 15.58 5.25
CA HIS A 473 -7.05 15.63 5.50
C HIS A 473 -7.76 16.71 4.68
N GLY A 474 -7.17 17.90 4.59
CA GLY A 474 -7.71 19.01 3.80
C GLY A 474 -7.69 18.69 2.30
N ILE A 475 -6.58 18.13 1.82
CA ILE A 475 -6.42 17.67 0.43
C ILE A 475 -7.47 16.59 0.10
N GLY A 476 -7.61 15.59 0.96
CA GLY A 476 -8.61 14.52 0.76
C GLY A 476 -10.04 15.04 0.73
N ARG A 477 -10.36 16.10 1.49
CA ARG A 477 -11.65 16.80 1.41
C ARG A 477 -11.82 17.52 0.08
N GLN A 478 -10.79 18.17 -0.46
CA GLN A 478 -10.89 18.82 -1.76
C GLN A 478 -11.09 17.83 -2.90
N ILE A 479 -10.48 16.64 -2.81
CA ILE A 479 -10.56 15.60 -3.84
C ILE A 479 -11.91 14.84 -3.80
N PHE A 480 -12.37 14.48 -2.59
CA PHE A 480 -13.52 13.58 -2.41
C PHE A 480 -14.76 14.23 -1.77
N GLY A 481 -14.69 15.48 -1.36
CA GLY A 481 -15.77 16.19 -0.65
C GLY A 481 -16.80 16.86 -1.54
#